data_AF-A0A1H4URT6-F1
#
_entry.id   AF-A0A1H4URT6-F1
#
_cell.length_a   1.000
_cell.length_b   1.000
_cell.length_c   1.000
_cell.angle_alpha   90.00
_cell.angle_beta   90.00
_cell.angle_gamma   90.00
#
_symmetry.space_group_name_H-M   'P 1'
#
loop_
_entity.id
_entity.type
_entity.pdbx_description
1 polymer ?
#
loop_
_entity_poly.entity_id
_entity_poly.type
_entity_poly.pdbx_seq_one_letter_code
_entity_poly.pdbx_strand_id
1 'polypeptide(L)'
;MDASLDAALVALGFGATIEPGVYALDVADDVRKAQLFDALRTLGVAFADGKEWCPAEVFEYLRDMNLLSGTFTRISWREPGRYHLVEV
;
A
#
# COMPACT_ATOMS: atom_id res chain seq x y z
N MET A 1 1.12 -3.73 -18.77
CA MET A 1 0.95 -2.69 -17.74
C MET A 1 -0.54 -2.46 -17.62
N ASP A 2 -1.07 -2.62 -16.41
CA ASP A 2 -2.51 -2.54 -16.15
C ASP A 2 -2.92 -1.06 -16.10
N ALA A 3 -3.37 -0.53 -17.25
CA ALA A 3 -3.72 0.90 -17.37
C ALA A 3 -4.82 1.33 -16.39
N SER A 4 -5.58 0.37 -15.85
CA SER A 4 -6.61 0.62 -14.85
C SER A 4 -6.02 0.91 -13.47
N LEU A 5 -4.95 0.23 -13.08
CA LEU A 5 -4.27 0.48 -11.80
C LEU A 5 -3.56 1.84 -11.82
N ASP A 6 -2.95 2.16 -12.95
CA ASP A 6 -2.24 3.43 -13.18
C ASP A 6 -3.19 4.63 -13.03
N ALA A 7 -4.36 4.56 -13.69
CA ALA A 7 -5.40 5.58 -13.57
C ALA A 7 -5.94 5.68 -12.15
N ALA A 8 -6.08 4.55 -11.43
CA ALA A 8 -6.53 4.55 -10.03
C ALA A 8 -5.50 5.22 -9.11
N LEU A 9 -4.20 4.95 -9.28
CA LEU A 9 -3.13 5.59 -8.50
C LEU A 9 -3.08 7.10 -8.75
N VAL A 10 -3.18 7.53 -10.00
CA VAL A 10 -3.25 8.97 -10.34
C VAL A 10 -4.50 9.61 -9.75
N ALA A 11 -5.66 8.93 -9.78
CA ALA A 11 -6.89 9.44 -9.17
C ALA A 11 -6.81 9.55 -7.64
N LEU A 12 -6.04 8.68 -6.99
CA LEU A 12 -5.71 8.77 -5.57
C LEU A 12 -4.73 9.91 -5.25
N GLY A 13 -4.10 10.49 -6.28
CA GLY A 13 -3.19 11.62 -6.19
C GLY A 13 -1.73 11.26 -6.30
N PHE A 14 -1.38 10.00 -6.57
CA PHE A 14 0.02 9.61 -6.76
C PHE A 14 0.60 10.24 -8.02
N GLY A 15 1.81 10.80 -7.88
CA GLY A 15 2.62 11.25 -9.01
C GLY A 15 3.54 10.13 -9.50
N ALA A 16 3.59 9.91 -10.82
CA ALA A 16 4.64 9.08 -11.41
C ALA A 16 6.01 9.68 -11.10
N THR A 17 6.95 8.85 -10.63
CA THR A 17 8.32 9.29 -10.38
C THR A 17 9.17 9.16 -11.67
N ILE A 18 10.47 9.41 -11.56
CA ILE A 18 11.43 9.21 -12.65
C ILE A 18 11.50 7.73 -13.05
N GLU A 19 11.16 6.81 -12.14
CA GLU A 19 11.22 5.38 -12.39
C GLU A 19 9.88 4.87 -12.95
N PRO A 20 9.87 4.22 -14.12
CA PRO A 20 8.64 3.74 -14.73
C PRO A 20 7.99 2.65 -13.87
N GLY A 21 6.70 2.86 -13.55
CA GLY A 21 5.94 1.97 -12.66
C GLY A 21 6.10 2.28 -11.17
N VAL A 22 6.81 3.35 -10.82
CA VAL A 22 6.93 3.83 -9.45
C VAL A 22 6.09 5.11 -9.29
N TYR A 23 5.23 5.09 -8.28
CA TYR A 23 4.30 6.15 -7.95
C TYR A 23 4.54 6.61 -6.52
N ALA A 24 4.65 7.92 -6.31
CA ALA A 24 4.87 8.49 -4.98
C ALA A 24 3.83 9.56 -4.68
N LEU A 25 3.40 9.59 -3.42
CA LEU A 25 2.48 10.60 -2.88
C LEU A 25 2.95 10.96 -1.48
N ASP A 26 3.22 12.25 -1.27
CA ASP A 26 3.56 12.75 0.06
C ASP A 26 2.28 13.14 0.80
N VAL A 27 2.10 12.60 2.00
CA VAL A 27 0.89 12.80 2.80
C VAL A 27 1.29 13.03 4.25
N ALA A 28 0.99 14.21 4.76
CA ALA A 28 1.25 14.56 6.15
C ALA A 28 0.16 14.00 7.10
N ASP A 29 -1.09 13.95 6.65
CA ASP A 29 -2.23 13.55 7.47
C ASP A 29 -2.42 12.02 7.56
N ASP A 30 -2.45 11.48 8.78
CA ASP A 30 -2.70 10.05 9.01
C ASP A 30 -4.10 9.62 8.57
N VAL A 31 -5.10 10.50 8.66
CA VAL A 31 -6.46 10.25 8.13
C VAL A 31 -6.41 10.04 6.61
N ARG A 32 -5.63 10.86 5.90
CA ARG A 32 -5.49 10.78 4.46
C ARG A 32 -4.68 9.55 4.06
N LYS A 33 -3.64 9.20 4.82
CA LYS A 33 -2.92 7.92 4.67
C LYS A 33 -3.88 6.75 4.83
N ALA A 34 -4.73 6.74 5.85
CA ALA A 34 -5.68 5.65 6.08
C ALA A 34 -6.65 5.46 4.90
N GLN A 35 -7.19 6.55 4.36
CA GLN A 35 -8.05 6.50 3.16
C GLN A 35 -7.32 5.94 1.94
N LEU A 36 -6.05 6.32 1.75
CA LEU A 36 -5.23 5.81 0.64
C LEU A 36 -4.93 4.32 0.82
N PHE A 37 -4.54 3.89 2.02
CA PHE A 37 -4.28 2.49 2.32
C PHE A 37 -5.55 1.63 2.13
N ASP A 38 -6.73 2.10 2.54
CA ASP A 38 -7.98 1.39 2.29
C ASP A 38 -8.35 1.32 0.79
N ALA A 39 -8.10 2.39 0.04
CA ALA A 39 -8.31 2.40 -1.41
C ALA A 39 -7.36 1.44 -2.13
N LEU A 40 -6.07 1.44 -1.78
CA LEU A 40 -5.06 0.51 -2.31
C LEU A 40 -5.43 -0.95 -2.00
N ARG A 41 -5.88 -1.21 -0.77
CA ARG A 41 -6.40 -2.51 -0.34
C ARG A 41 -7.61 -2.95 -1.18
N THR A 42 -8.56 -2.04 -1.42
CA THR A 42 -9.74 -2.29 -2.26
C THR A 42 -9.37 -2.58 -3.72
N LEU A 43 -8.27 -1.99 -4.20
CA LEU A 43 -7.69 -2.27 -5.52
C LEU A 43 -6.94 -3.62 -5.57
N GLY A 44 -6.82 -4.34 -4.45
CA GLY A 44 -6.12 -5.62 -4.38
C GLY A 44 -4.60 -5.47 -4.31
N VAL A 45 -4.09 -4.30 -3.93
CA VAL A 45 -2.65 -4.05 -3.77
C VAL A 45 -2.16 -4.76 -2.51
N ALA A 46 -1.07 -5.52 -2.65
CA ALA A 46 -0.40 -6.16 -1.51
C ALA A 46 0.62 -5.20 -0.87
N PHE A 47 0.61 -5.15 0.46
CA PHE A 47 1.51 -4.31 1.25
C PHE A 47 2.77 -5.09 1.61
N ALA A 48 3.93 -4.55 1.25
CA ALA A 48 5.21 -5.17 1.53
C ALA A 48 5.51 -5.25 3.03
N ASP A 49 6.03 -6.39 3.44
CA ASP A 49 6.62 -6.64 4.75
C ASP A 49 8.14 -6.51 4.62
N GLY A 50 8.74 -5.61 5.40
CA GLY A 50 10.14 -5.20 5.30
C GLY A 50 10.85 -5.21 6.66
N LYS A 51 12.09 -4.72 6.72
CA LYS A 51 12.87 -4.72 7.96
C LYS A 51 12.82 -3.39 8.72
N GLU A 52 12.34 -2.31 8.09
CA GLU A 52 12.36 -0.95 8.64
C GLU A 52 11.12 -0.20 8.11
N TRP A 53 10.18 0.16 9.01
CA TRP A 53 8.91 0.87 8.72
C TRP A 53 8.12 0.30 7.55
N CYS A 54 7.45 -0.83 7.79
CA CYS A 54 6.77 -1.56 6.74
C CYS A 54 5.37 -0.98 6.46
N PRO A 55 4.92 -0.94 5.20
CA PRO A 55 3.54 -0.57 4.89
C PRO A 55 2.51 -1.45 5.63
N ALA A 56 2.84 -2.71 5.93
CA ALA A 56 2.01 -3.55 6.80
C ALA A 56 1.88 -3.00 8.23
N GLU A 57 2.99 -2.58 8.86
CA GLU A 57 2.98 -1.99 10.21
C GLU A 57 2.24 -0.65 10.22
N VAL A 58 2.40 0.17 9.17
CA VAL A 58 1.66 1.42 9.02
C VAL A 58 0.16 1.17 8.93
N PHE A 59 -0.26 0.15 8.17
CA PHE A 59 -1.68 -0.24 8.11
C PHE A 59 -2.21 -0.65 9.49
N GLU A 60 -1.48 -1.49 10.22
CA GLU A 60 -1.88 -1.91 11.57
C GLU A 60 -1.93 -0.74 12.56
N TYR A 61 -0.98 0.19 12.48
CA TYR A 61 -0.98 1.41 13.29
C TYR A 61 -2.20 2.30 12.99
N LEU A 62 -2.53 2.52 11.73
CA LEU A 62 -3.72 3.28 11.34
C LEU A 62 -5.02 2.57 11.74
N ARG A 63 -5.03 1.22 11.74
CA ARG A 63 -6.13 0.41 12.26
C ARG A 63 -6.30 0.57 13.77
N ASP A 64 -5.19 0.56 14.51
CA ASP A 64 -5.17 0.77 15.97
C ASP A 64 -5.69 2.17 16.34
N MET A 65 -5.35 3.18 15.53
CA MET A 65 -5.92 4.54 15.64
C MET A 65 -7.39 4.63 15.20
N ASN A 66 -8.02 3.52 14.83
CA ASN A 66 -9.41 3.42 14.39
C ASN A 66 -9.71 4.28 13.14
N LEU A 67 -8.68 4.57 12.33
CA LEU A 67 -8.78 5.33 11.09
C LEU A 67 -9.11 4.45 9.88
N LEU A 68 -8.80 3.16 9.98
CA LEU A 68 -9.14 2.16 8.96
C LEU A 68 -9.48 0.81 9.61
N SER A 69 -10.07 -0.10 8.84
CA SER A 69 -10.49 -1.42 9.31
C SER A 69 -10.58 -2.40 8.15
N GLY A 70 -10.52 -3.69 8.47
CA GLY A 70 -10.56 -4.77 7.48
C GLY A 70 -9.22 -5.50 7.35
N THR A 71 -9.23 -6.56 6.55
CA THR A 71 -8.05 -7.36 6.26
C THR A 71 -7.32 -6.84 5.04
N PHE A 72 -6.00 -6.96 5.04
CA PHE A 72 -5.15 -6.58 3.92
C PHE A 72 -4.24 -7.72 3.49
N THR A 73 -3.88 -7.72 2.22
CA THR A 73 -2.89 -8.67 1.71
C THR A 73 -1.49 -8.16 2.03
N ARG A 74 -0.74 -8.93 2.79
CA ARG A 74 0.67 -8.69 3.07
C ARG A 74 1.53 -9.54 2.16
N ILE A 75 2.56 -8.96 1.56
CA ILE A 75 3.56 -9.65 0.76
C ILE A 75 4.93 -9.63 1.45
N SER A 76 5.51 -10.80 1.69
CA SER A 76 6.84 -10.95 2.28
C SER A 76 7.75 -11.77 1.35
N TRP A 77 9.00 -11.35 1.17
CA TRP A 77 10.01 -12.10 0.43
C TRP A 77 10.96 -12.81 1.39
N ARG A 78 11.01 -14.14 1.33
CA ARG A 78 12.00 -14.93 2.11
C ARG A 78 13.29 -15.16 1.33
N GLU A 79 13.18 -15.27 0.01
CA GLU A 79 14.28 -15.55 -0.89
C GLU A 79 14.03 -14.78 -2.21
N PRO A 80 15.08 -14.36 -2.94
CA PRO A 80 14.91 -13.72 -4.24
C PRO A 80 14.11 -14.63 -5.18
N GLY A 81 13.00 -14.12 -5.71
CA GLY A 81 12.07 -14.87 -6.57
C GLY A 81 10.98 -15.67 -5.84
N ARG A 82 10.99 -15.71 -4.50
CA ARG A 82 9.97 -16.42 -3.70
C ARG A 82 9.26 -15.49 -2.72
N TYR A 83 8.10 -15.02 -3.15
CA TYR A 83 7.21 -14.19 -2.33
C TYR A 83 6.11 -15.04 -1.69
N HIS A 84 5.64 -14.59 -0.52
CA HIS A 84 4.49 -15.16 0.19
C HIS A 84 3.45 -14.07 0.35
N LEU A 85 2.21 -14.37 -0.06
CA LEU A 85 1.05 -13.54 0.18
C LEU A 85 0.28 -14.12 1.36
N VAL A 86 -0.04 -13.29 2.34
CA VAL A 86 -0.83 -13.67 3.51
C VAL A 86 -1.89 -12.59 3.73
N GLU A 87 -3.14 -13.00 3.94
CA GLU A 87 -4.20 -12.08 4.35
C GLU A 87 -4.13 -11.90 5.88
N VAL A 88 -4.07 -10.65 6.33
CA VAL A 88 -3.89 -10.24 7.74
C VAL A 88 -5.10 -9.45 8.19
#